data_AF-A6IWY2-F1
#
_entry.id   AF-A6IWY2-F1
#
_cell.length_a   1.000
_cell.length_b   1.000
_cell.length_c   1.000
_cell.angle_alpha   90.00
_cell.angle_beta   90.00
_cell.angle_gamma   90.00
#
_symmetry.space_group_name_H-M   'P 1'
#
loop_
_entity.id
_entity.type
_entity.pdbx_description
1 polymer ?
#
loop_
_entity_poly.entity_id
_entity_poly.type
_entity_poly.pdbx_seq_one_letter_code
_entity_poly.pdbx_strand_id
1 'polypeptide(L)'
;MAARILEKTVTMEIPIHSNVEAGLLPDDDRLEQDLQQVMMSGPNLETSIVSSGYGGSGDGPTGSGHQPSSGPSDKVAQGVSLEKCLKSSRNGASTHKCTKQLLSERCGRGSPTVDMDLELQIELLCETKPKNESVLHLSWPPIAHLYSLLQAQHVLGDFFADLSQKFLELQEEFGYNAEMVKLWYKNGETL
;
A
#
# COMPACT_ATOMS: atom_id res chain seq x y z
N MET A 1 -23.77 -64.34 -7.42
CA MET A 1 -23.67 -63.37 -6.32
C MET A 1 -22.60 -62.35 -6.72
N ALA A 2 -22.99 -61.29 -7.42
CA ALA A 2 -22.07 -60.20 -7.80
C ALA A 2 -22.73 -58.89 -7.40
N ALA A 3 -22.07 -58.17 -6.49
CA ALA A 3 -22.60 -57.06 -5.74
C ALA A 3 -22.73 -55.81 -6.60
N ARG A 4 -23.87 -55.12 -6.42
CA ARG A 4 -24.09 -53.73 -6.81
C ARG A 4 -23.13 -52.85 -6.00
N ILE A 5 -22.24 -52.13 -6.68
CA ILE A 5 -21.56 -50.98 -6.08
C ILE A 5 -22.40 -49.77 -6.48
N LEU A 6 -23.23 -49.33 -5.53
CA LEU A 6 -24.01 -48.11 -5.63
C LEU A 6 -23.05 -46.95 -5.38
N GLU A 7 -22.74 -46.19 -6.42
CA GLU A 7 -22.01 -44.93 -6.30
C GLU A 7 -22.82 -43.97 -5.42
N LYS A 8 -22.33 -43.74 -4.20
CA LYS A 8 -22.86 -42.69 -3.33
C LYS A 8 -22.23 -41.37 -3.77
N THR A 9 -22.99 -40.55 -4.46
CA THR A 9 -22.68 -39.13 -4.65
C THR A 9 -22.72 -38.44 -3.28
N VAL A 10 -21.59 -37.87 -2.87
CA VAL A 10 -21.51 -37.01 -1.68
C VAL A 10 -21.75 -35.58 -2.16
N THR A 11 -22.97 -35.10 -2.02
CA THR A 11 -23.31 -33.69 -2.17
C THR A 11 -23.05 -33.00 -0.83
N MET A 12 -21.96 -32.25 -0.71
CA MET A 12 -21.74 -31.35 0.42
C MET A 12 -22.45 -30.02 0.13
N GLU A 13 -23.60 -29.80 0.76
CA GLU A 13 -24.23 -28.49 0.78
C GLU A 13 -23.64 -27.65 1.93
N ILE A 14 -23.18 -26.44 1.60
CA ILE A 14 -22.64 -25.48 2.56
C ILE A 14 -23.79 -24.58 3.02
N PRO A 15 -24.19 -24.59 4.30
CA PRO A 15 -25.23 -23.69 4.79
C PRO A 15 -24.66 -22.27 4.97
N ILE A 16 -25.20 -21.31 4.21
CA ILE A 16 -24.89 -19.88 4.37
C ILE A 16 -25.90 -19.30 5.37
N HIS A 17 -25.44 -18.98 6.59
CA HIS A 17 -26.25 -18.26 7.56
C HIS A 17 -26.13 -16.75 7.29
N SER A 18 -27.14 -16.16 6.64
CA SER A 18 -27.23 -14.71 6.49
C SER A 18 -27.71 -14.07 7.80
N ASN A 19 -26.79 -13.48 8.58
CA ASN A 19 -27.17 -12.52 9.62
C ASN A 19 -26.87 -11.10 9.10
N VAL A 20 -27.81 -10.53 8.37
CA VAL A 20 -27.80 -9.09 8.05
C VAL A 20 -28.75 -8.42 9.03
N GLU A 21 -28.19 -7.98 10.16
CA GLU A 21 -28.84 -7.02 11.04
C GLU A 21 -28.43 -5.63 10.57
N ALA A 22 -29.36 -4.95 9.91
CA ALA A 22 -29.19 -3.59 9.39
C ALA A 22 -29.15 -2.60 10.55
N GLY A 23 -27.97 -2.41 11.15
CA GLY A 23 -27.67 -1.29 12.03
C GLY A 23 -27.33 -0.05 11.20
N LEU A 24 -28.25 0.91 11.15
CA LEU A 24 -27.97 2.29 10.76
C LEU A 24 -26.82 2.84 11.62
N LEU A 25 -25.65 3.09 11.01
CA LEU A 25 -24.56 3.84 11.64
C LEU A 25 -24.41 5.21 10.96
N PRO A 26 -24.15 6.28 11.73
CA PRO A 26 -24.07 7.65 11.23
C PRO A 26 -22.71 7.97 10.58
N ASP A 27 -22.79 8.51 9.37
CA ASP A 27 -21.85 9.34 8.59
C ASP A 27 -20.35 9.35 8.99
N ASP A 28 -19.56 8.63 8.19
CA ASP A 28 -18.09 8.56 8.16
C ASP A 28 -17.39 9.81 7.56
N ASP A 29 -18.06 10.97 7.52
CA ASP A 29 -17.55 12.19 6.87
C ASP A 29 -16.25 12.73 7.50
N ARG A 30 -16.03 12.46 8.78
CA ARG A 30 -14.86 12.96 9.52
C ARG A 30 -13.57 12.20 9.19
N LEU A 31 -13.67 10.91 8.87
CA LEU A 31 -12.49 10.10 8.53
C LEU A 31 -12.02 10.39 7.10
N GLU A 32 -12.95 10.65 6.19
CA GLU A 32 -12.63 11.01 4.81
C GLU A 32 -11.95 12.39 4.71
N GLN A 33 -12.39 13.36 5.53
CA GLN A 33 -11.74 14.68 5.62
C GLN A 33 -10.29 14.59 6.13
N ASP A 34 -10.03 13.75 7.14
CA ASP A 34 -8.69 13.59 7.73
C ASP A 34 -7.72 12.92 6.74
N LEU A 35 -8.22 11.96 5.94
CA LEU A 35 -7.44 11.27 4.91
C LEU A 35 -7.08 12.20 3.74
N GLN A 36 -8.01 13.07 3.30
CA GLN A 36 -7.74 14.07 2.27
C GLN A 36 -6.71 15.11 2.74
N GLN A 37 -6.71 15.46 4.03
CA GLN A 37 -5.76 16.41 4.60
C GLN A 37 -4.32 15.85 4.63
N VAL A 38 -4.17 14.54 4.88
CA VAL A 38 -2.88 13.84 4.82
C VAL A 38 -2.38 13.73 3.38
N MET A 39 -3.25 13.45 2.41
CA MET A 39 -2.86 13.37 0.99
C MET A 39 -2.45 14.72 0.37
N MET A 40 -2.96 15.84 0.87
CA MET A 40 -2.53 17.18 0.44
C MET A 40 -1.24 17.66 1.11
N SER A 41 -0.77 16.97 2.16
CA SER A 41 0.44 17.31 2.90
C SER A 41 1.49 16.21 2.72
N GLY A 42 2.10 16.14 1.53
CA GLY A 42 3.26 15.27 1.32
C GLY A 42 4.43 15.62 2.24
N PRO A 43 5.30 14.65 2.61
CA PRO A 43 6.46 14.92 3.46
C PRO A 43 7.44 15.85 2.73
N ASN A 44 7.63 17.05 3.28
CA ASN A 44 8.61 18.01 2.79
C ASN A 44 10.03 17.55 3.19
N LEU A 45 10.76 16.97 2.24
CA LEU A 45 12.13 16.48 2.41
C LEU A 45 13.12 17.50 1.85
N GLU A 46 13.46 18.56 2.59
CA GLU A 46 14.59 19.42 2.24
C GLU A 46 15.90 18.76 2.69
N THR A 47 16.63 18.19 1.73
CA THR A 47 17.92 17.53 1.90
C THR A 47 19.06 18.56 1.95
N SER A 48 19.40 19.05 3.14
CA SER A 48 20.66 19.78 3.36
C SER A 48 21.76 18.82 3.79
N ILE A 49 22.36 18.12 2.82
CA ILE A 49 23.60 17.37 3.04
C ILE A 49 24.76 18.37 3.06
N VAL A 50 25.28 18.75 4.23
CA VAL A 50 26.55 19.49 4.31
C VAL A 50 27.69 18.47 4.32
N SER A 51 28.31 18.32 3.15
CA SER A 51 29.55 17.59 2.93
C SER A 51 30.69 18.30 3.68
N SER A 52 31.19 17.66 4.74
CA SER A 52 32.41 18.09 5.45
C SER A 52 33.63 17.58 4.68
N GLY A 53 34.31 18.47 3.98
CA GLY A 53 35.50 18.18 3.19
C GLY A 53 36.68 19.08 3.54
N TYR A 54 37.74 18.43 4.03
CA TYR A 54 39.19 18.70 3.87
C TYR A 54 39.79 20.05 4.30
N GLY A 55 40.82 19.96 5.14
CA GLY A 55 41.65 21.08 5.58
C GLY A 55 42.66 21.59 4.54
N GLY A 56 43.47 22.58 4.95
CA GLY A 56 44.62 23.05 4.20
C GLY A 56 45.07 24.46 4.60
N SER A 57 46.34 24.58 4.98
CA SER A 57 47.09 25.77 5.43
C SER A 57 47.06 26.98 4.50
N GLY A 58 47.41 28.16 5.03
CA GLY A 58 47.92 29.27 4.22
C GLY A 58 47.91 30.64 4.89
N ASP A 59 49.06 30.99 5.47
CA ASP A 59 49.64 32.30 5.83
C ASP A 59 48.96 33.63 5.46
N GLY A 60 49.05 34.61 6.38
CA GLY A 60 49.43 35.99 6.02
C GLY A 60 48.73 37.13 6.78
N PRO A 61 49.44 38.20 7.23
CA PRO A 61 49.09 38.99 8.42
C PRO A 61 48.69 40.46 8.12
N THR A 62 48.02 41.17 9.05
CA THR A 62 48.27 42.58 9.47
C THR A 62 47.15 43.18 10.33
N GLY A 63 47.52 44.01 11.31
CA GLY A 63 46.87 45.31 11.53
C GLY A 63 45.80 45.46 12.62
N SER A 64 46.25 45.74 13.85
CA SER A 64 45.81 46.84 14.73
C SER A 64 44.34 47.32 14.75
N GLY A 65 43.70 47.20 15.91
CA GLY A 65 43.14 48.37 16.60
C GLY A 65 41.62 48.53 16.72
N HIS A 66 41.19 48.79 17.96
CA HIS A 66 40.07 49.65 18.38
C HIS A 66 38.61 49.15 18.23
N GLN A 67 37.98 48.87 19.39
CA GLN A 67 36.59 49.25 19.70
C GLN A 67 36.49 50.78 19.91
N PRO A 68 35.31 51.41 20.13
CA PRO A 68 33.89 51.04 19.86
C PRO A 68 33.10 52.18 19.16
N SER A 69 31.86 51.96 18.71
CA SER A 69 30.72 52.90 18.89
C SER A 69 29.46 52.55 18.08
N SER A 70 28.36 52.39 18.81
CA SER A 70 26.96 52.76 18.54
C SER A 70 26.50 53.19 17.13
N GLY A 71 25.45 52.54 16.64
CA GLY A 71 24.50 53.06 15.66
C GLY A 71 23.29 52.12 15.54
N PRO A 72 22.04 52.59 15.75
CA PRO A 72 20.85 51.76 15.79
C PRO A 72 20.16 51.71 14.42
N SER A 73 19.78 50.53 13.92
CA SER A 73 18.72 50.46 12.92
C SER A 73 18.05 49.10 12.89
N ASP A 74 16.75 49.16 12.60
CA ASP A 74 15.91 48.12 12.01
C ASP A 74 15.21 47.14 12.97
N LYS A 75 14.19 47.70 13.63
CA LYS A 75 12.94 46.97 13.86
C LYS A 75 12.24 46.84 12.49
N VAL A 76 12.30 45.71 11.79
CA VAL A 76 11.22 45.12 10.94
C VAL A 76 11.73 43.75 10.41
N ALA A 77 11.70 42.72 11.26
CA ALA A 77 11.70 41.30 10.82
C ALA A 77 11.20 40.34 11.91
N GLN A 78 10.55 40.87 12.95
CA GLN A 78 10.27 40.15 14.19
C GLN A 78 8.78 39.87 14.29
N GLY A 79 8.28 38.97 13.44
CA GLY A 79 6.89 38.53 13.49
C GLY A 79 6.67 37.17 12.87
N VAL A 80 7.28 36.92 11.70
CA VAL A 80 7.06 35.67 10.95
C VAL A 80 8.08 34.57 11.30
N SER A 81 9.20 34.92 11.93
CA SER A 81 10.26 33.97 12.34
C SER A 81 10.07 33.41 13.76
N LEU A 82 9.41 34.14 14.66
CA LEU A 82 9.26 33.72 16.06
C LEU A 82 8.24 32.58 16.19
N GLU A 83 7.15 32.58 15.44
CA GLU A 83 6.21 31.46 15.43
C GLU A 83 6.78 30.19 14.77
N LYS A 84 7.56 30.33 13.70
CA LYS A 84 8.25 29.20 13.05
C LYS A 84 9.37 28.66 13.94
N CYS A 85 10.12 29.53 14.61
CA CYS A 85 11.15 29.16 15.59
C CYS A 85 10.54 28.56 16.87
N LEU A 86 9.39 29.05 17.35
CA LEU A 86 8.66 28.47 18.48
C LEU A 86 8.04 27.12 18.12
N LYS A 87 7.54 26.93 16.89
CA LYS A 87 7.09 25.63 16.38
C LYS A 87 8.28 24.67 16.24
N SER A 88 9.39 25.11 15.65
CA SER A 88 10.66 24.35 15.58
C SER A 88 11.20 23.97 16.97
N SER A 89 11.15 24.90 17.93
CA SER A 89 11.57 24.72 19.33
C SER A 89 10.60 23.84 20.12
N ARG A 90 9.29 23.98 19.91
CA ARG A 90 8.23 23.15 20.52
C ARG A 90 8.29 21.71 20.00
N ASN A 91 8.55 21.53 18.71
CA ASN A 91 8.77 20.23 18.08
C ASN A 91 10.08 19.60 18.61
N GLY A 92 11.16 20.37 18.77
CA GLY A 92 12.38 19.90 19.41
C GLY A 92 12.20 19.54 20.89
N ALA A 93 11.37 20.30 21.62
CA ALA A 93 11.07 20.06 23.02
C ALA A 93 10.19 18.82 23.25
N SER A 94 9.23 18.54 22.37
CA SER A 94 8.42 17.31 22.45
C SER A 94 9.23 16.07 22.07
N THR A 95 10.09 16.16 21.04
CA THR A 95 11.05 15.08 20.71
C THR A 95 11.99 14.82 21.87
N HIS A 96 12.61 15.85 22.46
CA HIS A 96 13.47 15.70 23.64
C HIS A 96 12.73 15.05 24.83
N LYS A 97 11.47 15.43 25.08
CA LYS A 97 10.64 14.80 26.12
C LYS A 97 10.37 13.32 25.83
N CYS A 98 9.99 12.98 24.60
CA CYS A 98 9.78 11.59 24.17
C CYS A 98 11.07 10.76 24.29
N THR A 99 12.21 11.29 23.82
CA THR A 99 13.52 10.63 23.95
C THR A 99 13.91 10.44 25.42
N LYS A 100 13.71 11.45 26.27
CA LYS A 100 13.99 11.34 27.71
C LYS A 100 13.09 10.29 28.38
N GLN A 101 11.81 10.22 28.02
CA GLN A 101 10.87 9.21 28.50
C GLN A 101 11.31 7.81 28.08
N LEU A 102 11.56 7.59 26.79
CA LEU A 102 12.06 6.32 26.25
C LEU A 102 13.33 5.85 26.97
N LEU A 103 14.30 6.74 27.15
CA LEU A 103 15.53 6.42 27.88
C LEU A 103 15.28 6.12 29.36
N SER A 104 14.35 6.83 30.00
CA SER A 104 14.00 6.58 31.40
C SER A 104 13.36 5.21 31.60
N GLU A 105 12.48 4.78 30.69
CA GLU A 105 11.86 3.46 30.68
C GLU A 105 12.90 2.35 30.40
N ARG A 106 13.76 2.55 29.40
CA ARG A 106 14.85 1.60 29.07
C ARG A 106 15.87 1.44 30.20
N CYS A 107 16.08 2.47 31.01
CA CYS A 107 16.93 2.41 32.21
C CYS A 107 16.20 1.94 33.47
N GLY A 108 14.94 1.53 33.40
CA GLY A 108 14.15 1.07 34.54
C GLY A 108 13.80 2.16 35.56
N ARG A 109 13.90 3.44 35.18
CA ARG A 109 13.62 4.61 36.03
C ARG A 109 12.21 5.18 35.81
N GLY A 110 11.36 4.49 35.07
CA GLY A 110 9.97 4.86 34.78
C GLY A 110 9.18 3.63 34.34
N SER A 111 7.84 3.70 34.46
CA SER A 111 6.95 2.63 33.99
C SER A 111 6.89 2.61 32.46
N PRO A 112 6.91 1.44 31.81
CA PRO A 112 6.70 1.32 30.38
C PRO A 112 5.38 1.95 29.96
N THR A 113 5.41 2.75 28.89
CA THR A 113 4.18 3.22 28.25
C THR A 113 3.68 2.10 27.33
N VAL A 114 2.68 1.34 27.77
CA VAL A 114 2.10 0.20 27.01
C VAL A 114 0.59 0.36 26.94
N ASP A 115 0.05 0.30 25.72
CA ASP A 115 -1.39 0.27 25.44
C ASP A 115 -1.73 -1.11 24.87
N MET A 116 -2.37 -1.94 25.68
CA MET A 116 -2.64 -3.33 25.32
C MET A 116 -3.61 -3.46 24.13
N ASP A 117 -4.53 -2.53 23.97
CA ASP A 117 -5.51 -2.57 22.87
C ASP A 117 -4.83 -2.23 21.54
N LEU A 118 -3.90 -1.27 21.54
CA LEU A 118 -3.08 -0.95 20.37
C LEU A 118 -2.10 -2.07 20.03
N GLU A 119 -1.46 -2.71 21.02
CA GLU A 119 -0.55 -3.84 20.78
C GLU A 119 -1.30 -5.02 20.14
N LEU A 120 -2.51 -5.32 20.60
CA LEU A 120 -3.35 -6.36 19.99
C LEU A 120 -3.75 -6.02 18.55
N GLN A 121 -4.09 -4.76 18.27
CA GLN A 121 -4.39 -4.31 16.91
C GLN A 121 -3.17 -4.41 15.98
N ILE A 122 -1.98 -4.07 16.48
CA ILE A 122 -0.72 -4.20 15.74
C ILE A 122 -0.41 -5.67 15.45
N GLU A 123 -0.61 -6.56 16.43
CA GLU A 123 -0.42 -8.00 16.26
C GLU A 123 -1.35 -8.56 15.17
N LEU A 124 -2.64 -8.22 15.24
CA LEU A 124 -3.62 -8.61 14.22
C LEU A 124 -3.24 -8.08 12.83
N LEU A 125 -2.77 -6.84 12.74
CA LEU A 125 -2.34 -6.25 11.47
C LEU A 125 -1.09 -6.94 10.91
N CYS A 126 -0.11 -7.23 11.77
CA CYS A 126 1.10 -7.98 11.42
C CYS A 126 0.78 -9.40 10.93
N GLU A 127 -0.27 -10.03 11.48
CA GLU A 127 -0.72 -11.34 11.02
C GLU A 127 -1.51 -11.25 9.71
N THR A 128 -2.38 -10.25 9.57
CA THR A 128 -3.33 -10.14 8.45
C THR A 128 -2.68 -9.63 7.17
N LYS A 129 -1.76 -8.66 7.25
CA LYS A 129 -1.05 -8.11 6.08
C LYS A 129 -0.37 -9.20 5.23
N PRO A 130 0.51 -10.06 5.75
CA PRO A 130 1.19 -11.07 4.95
C PRO A 130 0.23 -12.13 4.40
N LYS A 131 -0.88 -12.42 5.09
CA LYS A 131 -1.94 -13.31 4.56
C LYS A 131 -2.61 -12.70 3.33
N ASN A 132 -2.96 -11.42 3.38
CA ASN A 132 -3.54 -10.71 2.23
C ASN A 132 -2.54 -10.64 1.07
N GLU A 133 -1.27 -10.35 1.34
CA GLU A 133 -0.21 -10.37 0.32
C GLU A 133 -0.03 -11.77 -0.29
N SER A 134 -0.15 -12.82 0.53
CA SER A 134 -0.08 -14.20 0.04
C SER A 134 -1.26 -14.52 -0.89
N VAL A 135 -2.47 -14.07 -0.57
CA VAL A 135 -3.64 -14.24 -1.46
C VAL A 135 -3.43 -13.50 -2.78
N LEU A 136 -2.88 -12.28 -2.76
CA LEU A 136 -2.55 -11.53 -3.98
C LEU A 136 -1.45 -12.23 -4.80
N HIS A 137 -0.45 -12.80 -4.14
CA HIS A 137 0.60 -13.54 -4.83
C HIS A 137 0.05 -14.84 -5.45
N LEU A 138 -0.86 -15.53 -4.77
CA LEU A 138 -1.52 -16.74 -5.26
C LEU A 138 -2.52 -16.46 -6.39
N SER A 139 -3.09 -15.26 -6.49
CA SER A 139 -4.02 -14.90 -7.56
C SER A 139 -3.32 -14.57 -8.89
N TRP A 140 -2.04 -14.20 -8.87
CA TRP A 140 -1.31 -13.86 -10.10
C TRP A 140 -1.11 -15.05 -11.07
N PRO A 141 -0.65 -16.24 -10.63
CA PRO A 141 -0.53 -17.40 -11.52
C PRO A 141 -1.83 -17.81 -12.24
N PRO A 142 -3.00 -17.94 -11.58
CA PRO A 142 -4.24 -18.28 -12.29
C PRO A 142 -4.68 -17.19 -13.27
N ILE A 143 -4.42 -15.90 -12.99
CA ILE A 143 -4.65 -14.82 -13.96
C ILE A 143 -3.77 -15.02 -15.21
N ALA A 144 -2.48 -15.30 -15.02
CA ALA A 144 -1.57 -15.57 -16.14
C ALA A 144 -1.99 -16.81 -16.96
N HIS A 145 -2.44 -17.87 -16.28
CA HIS A 145 -2.98 -19.07 -16.93
C HIS A 145 -4.27 -18.78 -17.69
N LEU A 146 -5.15 -17.93 -17.15
CA LEU A 146 -6.37 -17.51 -17.83
C LEU A 146 -6.04 -16.80 -19.15
N TYR A 147 -5.11 -15.84 -19.14
CA TYR A 147 -4.67 -15.19 -20.38
C TYR A 147 -4.08 -16.17 -21.40
N SER A 148 -3.29 -17.14 -20.94
CA SER A 148 -2.73 -18.19 -21.80
C SER A 148 -3.83 -19.08 -22.41
N LEU A 149 -4.86 -19.43 -21.62
CA LEU A 149 -6.02 -20.19 -22.06
C LEU A 149 -6.82 -19.41 -23.11
N LEU A 150 -7.06 -18.11 -22.90
CA LEU A 150 -7.77 -17.27 -23.84
C LEU A 150 -7.03 -17.20 -25.18
N GLN A 151 -5.72 -16.99 -25.17
CA GLN A 151 -4.91 -17.03 -26.39
C GLN A 151 -5.03 -18.37 -27.13
N ALA A 152 -4.98 -19.49 -26.40
CA ALA A 152 -5.17 -20.81 -26.99
C ALA A 152 -6.58 -20.99 -27.57
N GLN A 153 -7.63 -20.50 -26.88
CA GLN A 153 -9.01 -20.52 -27.38
C GLN A 153 -9.15 -19.71 -28.66
N HIS A 154 -8.57 -18.50 -28.73
CA HIS A 154 -8.58 -17.69 -29.96
C HIS A 154 -8.02 -18.48 -31.15
N VAL A 155 -6.80 -19.01 -31.00
CA VAL A 155 -6.13 -19.80 -32.05
C VAL A 155 -6.92 -21.06 -32.42
N LEU A 156 -7.50 -21.74 -31.43
CA LEU A 156 -8.32 -22.93 -31.65
C LEU A 156 -9.62 -22.61 -32.41
N GLY A 157 -10.24 -21.46 -32.12
CA GLY A 157 -11.42 -20.98 -32.84
C GLY A 157 -11.13 -20.73 -34.32
N ASP A 158 -9.98 -20.10 -34.62
CA ASP A 158 -9.52 -19.89 -36.00
C ASP A 158 -9.23 -21.22 -36.71
N PHE A 159 -8.63 -22.17 -36.01
CA PHE A 159 -8.35 -23.50 -36.55
C PHE A 159 -9.63 -24.29 -36.89
N PHE A 160 -10.64 -24.26 -36.01
CA PHE A 160 -11.93 -24.89 -36.32
C PHE A 160 -12.65 -24.21 -37.48
N ALA A 161 -12.56 -22.88 -37.61
CA ALA A 161 -13.13 -22.17 -38.75
C ALA A 161 -12.47 -22.59 -40.08
N ASP A 162 -11.14 -22.76 -40.08
CA ASP A 162 -10.39 -23.24 -41.25
C ASP A 162 -10.73 -24.70 -41.60
N LEU A 163 -10.85 -25.59 -40.59
CA LEU A 163 -11.29 -26.97 -40.80
C LEU A 163 -12.71 -27.07 -41.37
N SER A 164 -13.64 -26.23 -40.90
CA SER A 164 -15.02 -26.16 -41.40
C SER A 164 -15.06 -25.88 -42.91
N GLN A 165 -14.17 -25.00 -43.40
CA GLN A 165 -14.09 -24.67 -44.83
C GLN A 165 -13.45 -25.78 -45.68
N LYS A 166 -12.55 -26.57 -45.09
CA LYS A 166 -11.81 -27.64 -45.79
C LYS A 166 -12.58 -28.95 -45.86
N PHE A 167 -13.37 -29.26 -44.83
CA PHE A 167 -14.07 -30.54 -44.70
C PHE A 167 -15.58 -30.33 -44.73
N LEU A 168 -16.14 -30.27 -45.95
CA LEU A 168 -17.58 -30.05 -46.18
C LEU A 168 -18.49 -31.07 -45.49
N GLU A 169 -18.01 -32.30 -45.28
CA GLU A 169 -18.75 -33.36 -44.57
C GLU A 169 -18.90 -33.07 -43.07
N LEU A 170 -18.00 -32.29 -42.46
CA LEU A 170 -18.00 -31.90 -41.04
C LEU A 170 -18.13 -30.38 -40.86
N GLN A 171 -18.64 -29.68 -41.87
CA GLN A 171 -18.64 -28.22 -41.90
C GLN A 171 -19.46 -27.65 -40.73
N GLU A 172 -20.61 -28.24 -40.43
CA GLU A 172 -21.53 -27.77 -39.39
C GLU A 172 -20.91 -27.97 -37.99
N GLU A 173 -20.31 -29.12 -37.74
CA GLU A 173 -19.70 -29.46 -36.45
C GLU A 173 -18.47 -28.58 -36.16
N PHE A 174 -17.58 -28.43 -37.14
CA PHE A 174 -16.42 -27.55 -36.99
C PHE A 174 -16.83 -26.08 -36.92
N GLY A 175 -17.85 -25.66 -37.69
CA GLY A 175 -18.39 -24.31 -37.65
C GLY A 175 -19.01 -23.97 -36.29
N TYR A 176 -19.81 -24.88 -35.74
CA TYR A 176 -20.40 -24.75 -34.41
C TYR A 176 -19.32 -24.67 -33.33
N ASN A 177 -18.31 -25.55 -33.37
CA ASN A 177 -17.20 -25.53 -32.42
C ASN A 177 -16.39 -24.24 -32.50
N ALA A 178 -16.14 -23.72 -33.71
CA ALA A 178 -15.46 -22.44 -33.89
C ALA A 178 -16.21 -21.29 -33.20
N GLU A 179 -17.53 -21.22 -33.40
CA GLU A 179 -18.35 -20.17 -32.80
C GLU A 179 -18.46 -20.31 -31.27
N MET A 180 -18.54 -21.53 -30.74
CA MET A 180 -18.51 -21.78 -29.29
C MET A 180 -17.19 -21.34 -28.66
N VAL A 181 -16.05 -21.68 -29.26
CA VAL A 181 -14.74 -21.30 -28.74
C VAL A 181 -14.55 -19.78 -28.81
N LYS A 182 -14.98 -19.11 -29.88
CA LYS A 182 -14.97 -17.65 -29.98
C LYS A 182 -15.88 -16.99 -28.93
N LEU A 183 -17.02 -17.59 -28.62
CA LEU A 183 -17.91 -17.09 -27.57
C LEU A 183 -17.25 -17.22 -26.18
N TRP A 184 -16.63 -18.36 -25.88
CA TRP A 184 -15.89 -18.53 -24.62
C TRP A 184 -14.72 -17.55 -24.50
N TYR A 185 -13.98 -17.35 -25.57
CA TYR A 185 -12.92 -16.34 -25.64
C TYR A 185 -13.44 -14.94 -25.30
N LYS A 186 -14.50 -14.49 -26.00
CA LYS A 186 -15.13 -13.17 -25.76
C LYS A 186 -15.64 -13.01 -24.33
N ASN A 187 -16.26 -14.04 -23.77
CA ASN A 187 -16.72 -14.00 -22.38
C ASN A 187 -15.54 -13.89 -21.41
N GLY A 188 -14.45 -14.59 -21.69
CA GLY A 188 -13.25 -14.55 -20.87
C GLY A 188 -12.47 -13.23 -20.94
N GLU A 189 -12.55 -12.48 -22.05
CA GLU A 189 -11.98 -11.13 -22.14
C GLU A 189 -12.68 -10.10 -21.23
N THR A 190 -13.88 -10.42 -20.71
CA THR A 190 -14.63 -9.54 -19.81
C THR A 190 -14.37 -9.80 -18.32
N LEU A 191 -13.57 -10.81 -18.00
CA LEU A 191 -13.16 -11.20 -16.64
C LEU A 191 -11.86 -10.49 -16.23
#